data_AF-A0A534BXP9-F1
#
_entry.id   AF-A0A534BXP9-F1
#
_cell.length_a   1.000
_cell.length_b   1.000
_cell.length_c   1.000
_cell.angle_alpha   90.00
_cell.angle_beta   90.00
_cell.angle_gamma   90.00
#
_symmetry.space_group_name_H-M   'P 1'
#
loop_
_entity.id
_entity.type
_entity.pdbx_description
1 polymer ?
#
loop_
_entity_poly.entity_id
_entity_poly.type
_entity_poly.pdbx_seq_one_letter_code
_entity_poly.pdbx_strand_id
1 'polypeptide(L)'
;RPLWLLPVGLLYFALYYGLFRLVIVRLDLKTPGRDAAESAAAPPPAAPAERARAWIAALGGAANLVSVDACTTRLRLVIADQSAVDAAALTRLGARGLVRPAANALQVVVGPQADQFAGEIRGALPAARAPAHAGSGADAAALLAALGGRANVHAVETASSRLRVSVGDAALVDPSAIRGLGLRGVAVPEPRCVHVIVGPAAAEVASALRSLLG
;
A
#
# COMPACT_ATOMS: atom_id res chain seq x y z
N ARG A 1 -36.48 3.10 33.52
CA ARG A 1 -35.56 3.35 34.66
C ARG A 1 -34.12 3.56 34.15
N PRO A 2 -33.83 4.65 33.40
CA PRO A 2 -32.51 4.89 32.83
C PRO A 2 -31.44 5.35 33.84
N LEU A 3 -31.84 5.77 35.06
CA LEU A 3 -30.91 6.29 36.09
C LEU A 3 -29.90 5.27 36.63
N TRP A 4 -30.15 3.96 36.49
CA TRP A 4 -29.23 2.89 36.93
C TRP A 4 -27.99 2.73 36.03
N LEU A 5 -27.99 3.34 34.85
CA LEU A 5 -26.82 3.35 33.96
C LEU A 5 -25.69 4.23 34.50
N LEU A 6 -26.01 5.26 35.28
CA LEU A 6 -25.01 6.17 35.87
C LEU A 6 -24.10 5.46 36.90
N PRO A 7 -24.61 4.78 37.94
CA PRO A 7 -23.75 4.10 38.91
C PRO A 7 -23.00 2.91 38.28
N VAL A 8 -23.63 2.18 37.35
CA VAL A 8 -22.99 1.08 36.62
C VAL A 8 -21.87 1.60 35.73
N GLY A 9 -22.10 2.70 35.00
CA GLY A 9 -21.09 3.34 34.18
C GLY A 9 -19.92 3.89 34.98
N LEU A 10 -20.18 4.48 36.16
CA LEU A 10 -19.13 4.96 37.06
C LEU A 10 -18.26 3.81 37.60
N LEU A 11 -18.89 2.70 38.00
CA LEU A 11 -18.18 1.51 38.46
C LEU A 11 -17.31 0.92 37.34
N TYR A 12 -17.85 0.83 36.13
CA TYR A 12 -17.12 0.32 34.96
C TYR A 12 -15.95 1.25 34.61
N PHE A 13 -16.15 2.57 34.63
CA PHE A 13 -15.07 3.55 34.43
C PHE A 13 -13.95 3.37 35.46
N ALA A 14 -14.28 3.27 36.75
CA ALA A 14 -13.29 3.08 37.80
C ALA A 14 -12.51 1.78 37.64
N LEU A 15 -13.20 0.68 37.29
CA LEU A 15 -12.59 -0.63 37.11
C LEU A 15 -11.68 -0.65 35.87
N TYR A 16 -12.14 -0.14 34.72
CA TYR A 16 -11.33 -0.08 33.50
C TYR A 16 -10.15 0.88 33.64
N TYR A 17 -10.40 2.12 34.05
CA TYR A 17 -9.34 3.12 34.20
C TYR A 17 -8.31 2.70 35.24
N GLY A 18 -8.77 2.20 36.40
CA GLY A 18 -7.89 1.72 37.46
C GLY A 18 -7.03 0.53 37.03
N LEU A 19 -7.65 -0.47 36.39
CA LEU A 19 -6.94 -1.65 35.88
C LEU A 19 -5.92 -1.26 34.80
N PHE A 20 -6.34 -0.53 33.75
CA PHE A 20 -5.44 -0.11 32.68
C PHE A 20 -4.31 0.76 33.21
N ARG A 21 -4.59 1.73 34.10
CA ARG A 21 -3.56 2.60 34.69
C ARG A 21 -2.57 1.80 35.52
N LEU A 22 -3.05 0.87 36.36
CA LEU A 22 -2.18 0.03 37.17
C LEU A 22 -1.29 -0.82 36.28
N VAL A 23 -1.84 -1.45 35.25
CA VAL A 23 -1.09 -2.28 34.29
C VAL A 23 -0.07 -1.44 33.50
N ILE A 24 -0.45 -0.28 32.96
CA ILE A 24 0.45 0.59 32.17
C ILE A 24 1.60 1.12 33.04
N VAL A 25 1.34 1.53 34.29
CA VAL A 25 2.36 2.09 35.18
C VAL A 25 3.25 0.99 35.80
N ARG A 26 2.67 -0.15 36.20
CA ARG A 26 3.42 -1.24 36.84
C ARG A 26 4.20 -2.10 35.86
N LEU A 27 3.68 -2.33 34.65
CA LEU A 27 4.31 -3.18 33.63
C LEU A 27 5.06 -2.40 32.55
N ASP A 28 5.10 -1.07 32.65
CA ASP A 28 5.72 -0.16 31.68
C ASP A 28 5.38 -0.52 30.21
N LEU A 29 4.09 -0.78 29.96
CA LEU A 29 3.63 -1.11 28.61
C LEU A 29 3.86 0.10 27.70
N LYS A 30 4.53 -0.13 26.57
CA LYS A 30 4.73 0.86 25.50
C LYS A 30 3.38 1.19 24.85
N THR A 31 2.65 2.12 25.43
CA THR A 31 1.45 2.70 24.85
C THR A 31 1.85 3.74 23.80
N PRO A 32 1.19 3.78 22.63
CA PRO A 32 1.41 4.84 21.64
C PRO A 32 1.35 6.21 22.32
N GLY A 33 2.40 7.03 22.24
CA GLY A 33 2.49 8.31 22.95
C GLY A 33 3.49 8.39 24.12
N ARG A 34 4.01 7.25 24.63
CA ARG A 34 4.88 7.19 25.83
C ARG A 34 6.37 6.95 25.51
N ASP A 35 6.72 6.73 24.24
CA ASP A 35 8.13 6.63 23.86
C ASP A 35 8.76 8.03 23.94
N ALA A 36 9.80 8.18 24.77
CA ALA A 36 10.49 9.46 25.06
C ALA A 36 11.05 10.17 23.82
N ALA A 37 11.08 9.51 22.67
CA ALA A 37 11.45 10.09 21.39
C ALA A 37 10.34 10.96 20.76
N GLU A 38 9.09 10.94 21.26
CA GLU A 38 7.97 11.68 20.68
C GLU A 38 7.94 13.17 21.09
N SER A 39 8.79 13.61 22.03
CA SER A 39 8.91 15.04 22.40
C SER A 39 9.96 15.81 21.60
N ALA A 40 10.66 15.17 20.68
CA ALA A 40 11.54 15.85 19.73
C ALA A 40 10.93 15.76 18.33
N ALA A 41 9.85 16.53 18.11
CA ALA A 41 9.56 16.97 16.74
C ALA A 41 10.82 17.72 16.27
N ALA A 42 11.68 17.04 15.51
CA ALA A 42 12.79 17.67 14.85
C ALA A 42 12.23 18.85 14.03
N PRO A 43 12.91 20.01 14.01
CA PRO A 43 12.48 21.14 13.19
C PRO A 43 12.22 20.63 11.76
N PRO A 44 11.17 21.12 11.08
CA PRO A 44 10.85 20.66 9.75
C PRO A 44 12.14 20.70 8.92
N PRO A 45 12.53 19.59 8.27
CA PRO A 45 13.70 19.59 7.43
C PRO A 45 13.57 20.73 6.42
N ALA A 46 14.68 21.42 6.20
CA ALA A 46 14.89 22.30 5.06
C ALA A 46 14.33 21.63 3.79
N ALA A 47 13.70 22.42 2.92
CA ALA A 47 13.14 22.10 1.60
C ALA A 47 12.55 20.68 1.37
N PRO A 48 11.34 20.53 0.82
CA PRO A 48 10.71 19.22 0.51
C PRO A 48 11.63 18.18 -0.14
N ALA A 49 12.56 18.61 -1.00
CA ALA A 49 13.55 17.73 -1.65
C ALA A 49 14.60 17.13 -0.70
N GLU A 50 15.07 17.86 0.30
CA GLU A 50 16.05 17.34 1.27
C GLU A 50 15.39 16.35 2.22
N ARG A 51 14.16 16.65 2.64
CA ARG A 51 13.32 15.73 3.40
C ARG A 51 13.13 14.40 2.67
N ALA A 52 12.73 14.45 1.40
CA ALA A 52 12.57 13.26 0.59
C ALA A 52 13.87 12.44 0.50
N ARG A 53 15.02 13.09 0.29
CA ARG A 53 16.34 12.43 0.25
C ARG A 53 16.69 11.75 1.57
N ALA A 54 16.44 12.40 2.71
CA ALA A 54 16.68 11.83 4.02
C ALA A 54 15.80 10.59 4.28
N TRP A 55 14.53 10.65 3.88
CA TRP A 55 13.61 9.51 3.95
C TRP A 55 14.06 8.35 3.05
N ILE A 56 14.45 8.63 1.81
CA ILE A 56 14.96 7.61 0.88
C ILE A 56 16.22 6.95 1.44
N ALA A 57 17.16 7.73 1.99
CA ALA A 57 18.38 7.20 2.60
C ALA A 57 18.07 6.28 3.80
N ALA A 58 17.15 6.70 4.68
CA ALA A 58 16.73 5.90 5.84
C ALA A 58 15.99 4.61 5.46
N LEU A 59 15.38 4.56 4.26
CA LEU A 59 14.71 3.38 3.71
C LEU A 59 15.67 2.42 2.99
N GLY A 60 16.98 2.66 3.01
CA GLY A 60 17.97 1.83 2.32
C GLY A 60 18.31 2.31 0.89
N GLY A 61 17.92 3.54 0.54
CA GLY A 61 18.21 4.17 -0.74
C GLY A 61 17.14 3.94 -1.81
N ALA A 62 17.29 4.62 -2.94
CA ALA A 62 16.33 4.57 -4.05
C ALA A 62 16.19 3.16 -4.66
N ALA A 63 17.27 2.38 -4.66
CA ALA A 63 17.29 1.02 -5.18
C ALA A 63 16.48 0.03 -4.33
N ASN A 64 16.24 0.34 -3.05
CA ASN A 64 15.49 -0.53 -2.15
C ASN A 64 13.97 -0.33 -2.25
N LEU A 65 13.51 0.78 -2.83
CA LEU A 65 12.10 1.16 -2.91
C LEU A 65 11.48 0.65 -4.21
N VAL A 66 10.60 -0.35 -4.10
CA VAL A 66 9.88 -0.94 -5.26
C VAL A 66 8.59 -0.17 -5.53
N SER A 67 7.81 0.13 -4.49
CA SER A 67 6.62 0.97 -4.62
C SER A 67 6.40 1.81 -3.37
N VAL A 68 5.85 3.01 -3.58
CA VAL A 68 5.56 3.98 -2.54
C VAL A 68 4.10 4.43 -2.66
N ASP A 69 3.28 3.97 -1.72
CA ASP A 69 1.88 4.35 -1.58
C ASP A 69 1.65 4.99 -0.19
N ALA A 70 0.54 5.71 -0.04
CA ALA A 70 0.11 6.24 1.25
C ALA A 70 -1.37 5.94 1.52
N CYS A 71 -1.69 5.77 2.79
CA CYS A 71 -3.02 5.92 3.34
C CYS A 71 -3.08 7.20 4.17
N THR A 72 -4.24 7.52 4.73
CA THR A 72 -4.49 8.74 5.51
C THR A 72 -3.44 9.03 6.59
N THR A 73 -2.90 7.99 7.25
CA THR A 73 -1.94 8.17 8.36
C THR A 73 -0.66 7.33 8.25
N ARG A 74 -0.52 6.50 7.20
CA ARG A 74 0.57 5.53 7.06
C ARG A 74 1.10 5.51 5.64
N LEU A 75 2.42 5.52 5.48
CA LEU A 75 3.06 5.13 4.23
C LEU A 75 3.03 3.61 4.13
N ARG A 76 2.68 3.11 2.94
CA ARG A 76 2.75 1.70 2.56
C ARG A 76 3.83 1.56 1.50
N LEU A 77 4.89 0.86 1.85
CA LEU A 77 6.08 0.71 1.03
C LEU A 77 6.24 -0.77 0.68
N VAL A 78 6.55 -1.05 -0.58
CA VAL A 78 7.11 -2.34 -0.99
C VAL A 78 8.60 -2.12 -1.17
N ILE A 79 9.41 -2.92 -0.48
CA ILE A 79 10.86 -2.80 -0.46
C ILE A 79 11.51 -4.15 -0.75
N ALA A 80 12.71 -4.11 -1.32
CA ALA A 80 13.46 -5.31 -1.68
C ALA A 80 14.11 -5.97 -0.45
N ASP A 81 14.67 -5.15 0.46
CA ASP A 81 15.42 -5.59 1.62
C ASP A 81 15.03 -4.80 2.88
N GLN A 82 14.52 -5.51 3.89
CA GLN A 82 14.13 -4.96 5.19
C GLN A 82 15.33 -4.65 6.10
N SER A 83 16.48 -5.29 5.87
CA SER A 83 17.67 -5.12 6.68
C SER A 83 18.37 -3.77 6.43
N ALA A 84 18.20 -3.24 5.22
CA ALA A 84 18.70 -1.92 4.83
C ALA A 84 17.89 -0.74 5.42
N VAL A 85 16.77 -1.01 6.11
CA VAL A 85 15.90 0.02 6.69
C VAL A 85 16.39 0.44 8.08
N ASP A 86 16.75 1.71 8.22
CA ASP A 86 17.10 2.31 9.50
C ASP A 86 15.86 2.86 10.21
N ALA A 87 15.30 2.04 11.11
CA ALA A 87 14.15 2.42 11.92
C ALA A 87 14.42 3.63 12.83
N ALA A 88 15.65 3.77 13.35
CA ALA A 88 16.00 4.87 14.23
C ALA A 88 16.09 6.20 13.46
N ALA A 89 16.63 6.18 12.23
CA ALA A 89 16.61 7.34 11.34
C ALA A 89 15.18 7.74 10.98
N LEU A 90 14.31 6.78 10.66
CA LEU A 90 12.91 7.07 10.35
C LEU A 90 12.18 7.70 11.53
N THR A 91 12.41 7.22 12.76
CA THR A 91 11.84 7.85 13.96
C THR A 91 12.34 9.28 14.16
N ARG A 92 13.64 9.56 13.93
CA ARG A 92 14.19 10.93 13.96
C ARG A 92 13.60 11.85 12.90
N LEU A 93 13.21 11.29 11.74
CA LEU A 93 12.56 12.01 10.65
C LEU A 93 11.05 12.22 10.86
N GLY A 94 10.49 11.74 11.97
CA GLY A 94 9.09 11.93 12.36
C GLY A 94 8.20 10.70 12.22
N ALA A 95 8.75 9.50 11.98
CA ALA A 95 7.98 8.27 12.03
C ALA A 95 7.60 7.92 13.48
N ARG A 96 6.32 7.66 13.71
CA ARG A 96 5.73 7.27 15.00
C ARG A 96 5.75 5.77 15.25
N GLY A 97 5.98 4.99 14.20
CA GLY A 97 6.02 3.53 14.31
C GLY A 97 6.25 2.86 12.96
N LEU A 98 6.84 1.67 13.01
CA LEU A 98 7.08 0.83 11.84
C LEU A 98 6.37 -0.51 12.04
N VAL A 99 5.68 -0.97 11.00
CA VAL A 99 5.01 -2.27 10.97
C VAL A 99 5.52 -3.03 9.75
N ARG A 100 5.87 -4.30 9.91
CA ARG A 100 6.38 -5.17 8.85
C ARG A 100 5.40 -6.33 8.62
N PRO A 101 4.36 -6.15 7.78
CA PRO A 101 3.34 -7.19 7.57
C PRO A 101 3.87 -8.41 6.81
N ALA A 102 4.89 -8.23 5.97
CA ALA A 102 5.49 -9.28 5.15
C ALA A 102 6.98 -8.98 4.89
N ALA A 103 7.71 -9.96 4.34
CA ALA A 103 9.14 -9.85 4.08
C ALA A 103 9.51 -8.65 3.18
N ASN A 104 8.65 -8.27 2.23
CA ASN A 104 8.86 -7.17 1.29
C ASN A 104 7.92 -5.97 1.54
N ALA A 105 7.13 -5.98 2.61
CA ALA A 105 6.16 -4.92 2.91
C ALA A 105 6.55 -4.17 4.19
N LEU A 106 6.61 -2.85 4.10
CA LEU A 106 6.88 -1.97 5.22
C LEU A 106 5.79 -0.91 5.32
N GLN A 107 5.23 -0.73 6.52
CA GLN A 107 4.32 0.37 6.80
C GLN A 107 4.97 1.31 7.82
N VAL A 108 5.05 2.59 7.47
CA VAL A 108 5.58 3.62 8.36
C VAL A 108 4.44 4.54 8.77
N VAL A 109 4.16 4.61 10.07
CA VAL A 109 3.15 5.48 10.66
C VAL A 109 3.76 6.86 10.84
N VAL A 110 3.22 7.87 10.16
CA VAL A 110 3.74 9.25 10.22
C VAL A 110 2.65 10.22 10.71
N GLY A 111 1.40 9.94 10.36
CA GLY A 111 0.26 10.80 10.64
C GLY A 111 -0.32 11.42 9.36
N PRO A 112 -1.11 12.49 9.45
CA PRO A 112 -1.91 13.03 8.33
C PRO A 112 -1.08 13.52 7.12
N GLN A 113 0.23 13.71 7.30
CA GLN A 113 1.17 14.11 6.27
C GLN A 113 1.69 12.93 5.41
N ALA A 114 1.17 11.72 5.61
CA ALA A 114 1.61 10.52 4.90
C ALA A 114 1.55 10.68 3.37
N ASP A 115 0.48 11.28 2.84
CA ASP A 115 0.32 11.49 1.40
C ASP A 115 1.34 12.48 0.83
N GLN A 116 1.61 13.57 1.57
CA GLN A 116 2.63 14.55 1.24
C GLN A 116 4.02 13.90 1.13
N PHE A 117 4.42 13.12 2.15
CA PHE A 117 5.71 12.43 2.12
C PHE A 117 5.82 11.42 0.98
N ALA A 118 4.76 10.67 0.68
CA ALA A 118 4.75 9.76 -0.46
C ALA A 118 4.87 10.49 -1.80
N GLY A 119 4.29 11.68 -1.94
CA GLY A 119 4.49 12.55 -3.10
C GLY A 119 5.93 13.05 -3.23
N GLU A 120 6.50 13.55 -2.13
CA GLU A 120 7.88 14.05 -2.07
C GLU A 120 8.91 12.96 -2.39
N ILE A 121 8.74 11.76 -1.81
CA ILE A 121 9.62 10.61 -2.08
C ILE A 121 9.50 10.20 -3.55
N ARG A 122 8.28 10.09 -4.10
CA ARG A 122 8.10 9.75 -5.53
C ARG A 122 8.73 10.79 -6.46
N GLY A 123 8.64 12.06 -6.13
CA GLY A 123 9.26 13.14 -6.92
C GLY A 123 10.79 13.16 -6.82
N ALA A 124 11.36 12.73 -5.71
CA ALA A 124 12.81 12.68 -5.50
C ALA A 124 13.46 11.38 -6.01
N LEU A 125 12.69 10.31 -6.20
CA LEU A 125 13.18 9.10 -6.85
C LEU A 125 13.47 9.40 -8.33
N PRO A 126 14.67 9.08 -8.84
CA PRO A 126 15.07 9.43 -10.20
C PRO A 126 14.27 8.59 -11.20
N ALA A 127 13.06 9.03 -11.56
CA ALA A 127 12.14 8.36 -12.48
C ALA A 127 12.29 6.83 -12.49
N ALA A 128 12.41 6.23 -11.29
CA ALA A 128 12.72 4.83 -11.15
C ALA A 128 11.39 4.12 -11.26
N ARG A 129 11.02 3.81 -12.52
CA ARG A 129 9.92 2.96 -12.95
C ARG A 129 8.72 2.99 -12.00
N ALA A 130 7.69 3.78 -12.37
CA ALA A 130 6.31 3.39 -12.10
C ALA A 130 6.22 1.86 -12.24
N PRO A 131 5.58 1.15 -11.29
CA PRO A 131 5.80 -0.28 -11.10
C PRO A 131 5.84 -0.97 -12.46
N ALA A 132 7.04 -1.38 -12.86
CA ALA A 132 7.18 -2.33 -13.95
C ALA A 132 6.27 -3.52 -13.56
N HIS A 133 5.64 -4.16 -14.54
CA HIS A 133 4.61 -5.21 -14.45
C HIS A 133 3.14 -4.79 -14.70
N ALA A 134 2.86 -3.62 -15.29
CA ALA A 134 1.53 -3.37 -15.84
C ALA A 134 1.56 -2.48 -17.09
N GLY A 135 2.44 -2.76 -18.04
CA GLY A 135 2.48 -1.97 -19.27
C GLY A 135 3.46 -2.47 -20.34
N SER A 136 4.17 -3.58 -20.11
CA SER A 136 5.00 -4.14 -21.18
C SER A 136 4.12 -4.89 -22.18
N GLY A 137 4.45 -4.81 -23.48
CA GLY A 137 3.79 -5.62 -24.50
C GLY A 137 3.88 -7.13 -24.23
N ALA A 138 4.91 -7.57 -23.49
CA ALA A 138 5.04 -8.96 -23.05
C ALA A 138 4.03 -9.33 -21.95
N ASP A 139 3.73 -8.41 -21.03
CA ASP A 139 2.72 -8.61 -19.99
C ASP A 139 1.31 -8.66 -20.59
N ALA A 140 1.06 -7.83 -21.62
CA ALA A 140 -0.20 -7.84 -22.36
C ALA A 140 -0.40 -9.15 -23.14
N ALA A 141 0.66 -9.71 -23.74
CA ALA A 141 0.61 -11.00 -24.42
C ALA A 141 0.37 -12.16 -23.44
N ALA A 142 1.03 -12.15 -22.28
CA ALA A 142 0.83 -13.14 -21.24
C ALA A 142 -0.57 -13.03 -20.60
N LEU A 143 -1.08 -11.81 -20.41
CA LEU A 143 -2.45 -11.56 -19.96
C LEU A 143 -3.48 -12.06 -20.98
N LEU A 144 -3.24 -11.84 -22.28
CA LEU A 144 -4.10 -12.36 -23.35
C LEU A 144 -4.12 -13.89 -23.36
N ALA A 145 -2.97 -14.54 -23.15
CA ALA A 145 -2.90 -15.99 -23.01
C ALA A 145 -3.68 -16.50 -21.78
N ALA A 146 -3.53 -15.82 -20.64
CA ALA A 146 -4.23 -16.15 -19.41
C ALA A 146 -5.76 -15.91 -19.47
N LEU A 147 -6.22 -15.03 -20.36
CA LEU A 147 -7.64 -14.79 -20.64
C LEU A 147 -8.26 -15.81 -21.60
N GLY A 148 -7.55 -16.88 -21.97
CA GLY A 148 -8.03 -17.89 -22.93
C GLY A 148 -7.69 -17.56 -24.39
N GLY A 149 -6.80 -16.60 -24.63
CA GLY A 149 -6.32 -16.23 -25.95
C GLY A 149 -7.24 -15.29 -26.74
N ARG A 150 -6.83 -14.99 -27.97
CA ARG A 150 -7.47 -14.00 -28.86
C ARG A 150 -8.92 -14.34 -29.20
N ALA A 151 -9.22 -15.63 -29.36
CA ALA A 151 -10.55 -16.11 -29.70
C ALA A 151 -11.56 -15.97 -28.55
N ASN A 152 -11.07 -15.87 -27.31
CA ASN A 152 -11.93 -15.76 -26.13
C ASN A 152 -12.25 -14.31 -25.77
N VAL A 153 -11.42 -13.33 -26.16
CA VAL A 153 -11.60 -11.92 -25.78
C VAL A 153 -12.39 -11.17 -26.85
N HIS A 154 -13.57 -10.65 -26.48
CA HIS A 154 -14.46 -9.91 -27.38
C HIS A 154 -14.31 -8.39 -27.26
N ALA A 155 -14.13 -7.87 -26.04
CA ALA A 155 -13.99 -6.45 -25.81
C ALA A 155 -13.11 -6.17 -24.58
N VAL A 156 -12.36 -5.06 -24.63
CA VAL A 156 -11.52 -4.60 -23.52
C VAL A 156 -11.86 -3.14 -23.23
N GLU A 157 -12.53 -2.91 -22.10
CA GLU A 157 -12.84 -1.58 -21.57
C GLU A 157 -11.90 -1.22 -20.42
N THR A 158 -11.59 0.06 -20.31
CA THR A 158 -10.78 0.60 -19.22
C THR A 158 -11.69 1.30 -18.22
N ALA A 159 -11.58 0.93 -16.95
CA ALA A 159 -12.05 1.72 -15.83
C ALA A 159 -10.84 2.25 -15.05
N SER A 160 -11.03 3.31 -14.26
CA SER A 160 -9.96 4.10 -13.61
C SER A 160 -8.83 3.32 -12.94
N SER A 161 -9.06 2.09 -12.45
CA SER A 161 -8.03 1.23 -11.86
C SER A 161 -8.08 -0.24 -12.28
N ARG A 162 -8.93 -0.58 -13.27
CA ARG A 162 -9.18 -1.97 -13.67
C ARG A 162 -9.53 -2.08 -15.16
N LEU A 163 -9.25 -3.23 -15.74
CA LEU A 163 -9.74 -3.62 -17.07
C LEU A 163 -11.03 -4.40 -16.90
N ARG A 164 -12.03 -4.13 -17.75
CA ARG A 164 -13.19 -4.99 -17.92
C ARG A 164 -13.04 -5.68 -19.26
N VAL A 165 -12.88 -6.99 -19.22
CA VAL A 165 -12.68 -7.83 -20.40
C VAL A 165 -13.94 -8.66 -20.59
N SER A 166 -14.60 -8.46 -21.73
CA SER A 166 -15.71 -9.31 -22.15
C SER A 166 -15.12 -10.57 -22.77
N VAL A 167 -15.40 -11.73 -22.16
CA VAL A 167 -14.90 -13.04 -22.62
C VAL A 167 -16.05 -13.92 -23.11
N GLY A 168 -15.78 -14.78 -24.09
CA GLY A 168 -16.74 -15.74 -24.62
C GLY A 168 -17.05 -16.86 -23.62
N ASP A 169 -16.00 -17.36 -22.96
CA ASP A 169 -16.02 -18.43 -21.96
C ASP A 169 -15.08 -18.11 -20.78
N ALA A 170 -15.65 -17.99 -19.58
CA ALA A 170 -14.89 -17.76 -18.35
C ALA A 170 -14.12 -18.99 -17.85
N ALA A 171 -14.43 -20.21 -18.31
CA ALA A 171 -13.72 -21.42 -17.89
C ALA A 171 -12.30 -21.51 -18.49
N LEU A 172 -12.07 -20.83 -19.62
CA LEU A 172 -10.75 -20.74 -20.26
C LEU A 172 -9.84 -19.68 -19.63
N VAL A 173 -10.36 -18.91 -18.68
CA VAL A 173 -9.61 -17.87 -17.99
C VAL A 173 -8.87 -18.51 -16.82
N ASP A 174 -7.55 -18.35 -16.77
CA ASP A 174 -6.72 -18.84 -15.67
C ASP A 174 -6.47 -17.72 -14.63
N PRO A 175 -7.17 -17.72 -13.48
CA PRO A 175 -7.01 -16.68 -12.47
C PRO A 175 -5.65 -16.75 -11.78
N SER A 176 -4.99 -17.91 -11.79
CA SER A 176 -3.69 -18.11 -11.14
C SER A 176 -2.57 -17.50 -11.97
N ALA A 177 -2.62 -17.68 -13.30
CA ALA A 177 -1.72 -17.02 -14.24
C ALA A 177 -1.85 -15.49 -14.14
N ILE A 178 -3.08 -14.95 -14.07
CA ILE A 178 -3.30 -13.49 -13.93
C ILE A 178 -2.70 -12.94 -12.63
N ARG A 179 -2.77 -13.69 -11.52
CA ARG A 179 -2.12 -13.32 -10.26
C ARG A 179 -0.60 -13.44 -10.34
N GLY A 180 -0.08 -14.40 -11.10
CA GLY A 180 1.35 -14.59 -11.37
C GLY A 180 2.00 -13.45 -12.15
N LEU A 181 1.21 -12.65 -12.89
CA LEU A 181 1.69 -11.47 -13.62
C LEU A 181 1.97 -10.24 -12.73
N GLY A 182 1.83 -10.36 -11.40
CA GLY A 182 2.03 -9.24 -10.48
C GLY A 182 0.88 -8.21 -10.48
N LEU A 183 -0.27 -8.56 -11.07
CA LEU A 183 -1.47 -7.74 -11.09
C LEU A 183 -2.16 -7.75 -9.72
N ARG A 184 -2.85 -6.66 -9.37
CA ARG A 184 -3.45 -6.47 -8.03
C ARG A 184 -4.60 -7.44 -7.72
N GLY A 185 -5.21 -8.04 -8.75
CA GLY A 185 -6.22 -9.08 -8.57
C GLY A 185 -7.06 -9.33 -9.83
N VAL A 186 -7.91 -10.35 -9.76
CA VAL A 186 -8.89 -10.69 -10.79
C VAL A 186 -10.22 -11.06 -10.13
N ALA A 187 -11.32 -10.58 -10.70
CA ALA A 187 -12.66 -10.88 -10.27
C ALA A 187 -13.52 -11.24 -11.49
N VAL A 188 -14.36 -12.26 -11.37
CA VAL A 188 -15.28 -12.70 -12.42
C VAL A 188 -16.71 -12.47 -11.92
N PRO A 189 -17.25 -11.24 -12.06
CA PRO A 189 -18.60 -10.94 -11.59
C PRO A 189 -19.69 -11.67 -12.38
N GLU A 190 -19.44 -11.95 -13.67
CA GLU A 190 -20.39 -12.60 -14.57
C GLU A 190 -19.65 -13.62 -15.47
N PRO A 191 -20.34 -14.67 -15.99
CA PRO A 191 -19.71 -15.71 -16.82
C PRO A 191 -19.06 -15.21 -18.11
N ARG A 192 -19.33 -13.97 -18.52
CA ARG A 192 -18.80 -13.34 -19.73
C ARG A 192 -18.02 -12.05 -19.46
N CYS A 193 -17.77 -11.71 -18.21
CA CYS A 193 -17.12 -10.47 -17.83
C CYS A 193 -16.05 -10.74 -16.77
N VAL A 194 -14.80 -10.43 -17.12
CA VAL A 194 -13.65 -10.56 -16.22
C VAL A 194 -13.13 -9.16 -15.90
N HIS A 195 -13.03 -8.86 -14.62
CA HIS A 195 -12.41 -7.64 -14.12
C HIS A 195 -10.97 -7.94 -13.69
N VAL A 196 -9.99 -7.32 -14.35
CA VAL A 196 -8.58 -7.43 -13.99
C VAL A 196 -8.14 -6.14 -13.32
N ILE A 197 -7.70 -6.21 -12.06
CA ILE A 197 -7.28 -5.05 -11.27
C ILE A 197 -5.81 -4.79 -11.53
N VAL A 198 -5.55 -3.74 -12.31
CA VAL A 198 -4.20 -3.36 -12.75
C VAL A 198 -3.66 -2.19 -11.91
N GLY A 199 -4.54 -1.29 -11.47
CA GLY A 199 -4.16 -0.02 -10.83
C GLY A 199 -4.06 1.12 -11.85
N PRO A 200 -3.22 2.15 -11.59
CA PRO A 200 -3.20 3.38 -12.39
C PRO A 200 -2.76 3.17 -13.85
N ALA A 201 -2.04 2.09 -14.13
CA ALA A 201 -1.59 1.74 -15.49
C ALA A 201 -2.67 0.99 -16.33
N ALA A 202 -3.92 0.91 -15.85
CA ALA A 202 -4.98 0.19 -16.55
C ALA A 202 -5.21 0.67 -17.99
N ALA A 203 -5.03 1.96 -18.28
CA ALA A 203 -5.17 2.50 -19.63
C ALA A 203 -4.08 2.01 -20.58
N GLU A 204 -2.82 1.93 -20.11
CA GLU A 204 -1.69 1.46 -20.91
C GLU A 204 -1.85 -0.02 -21.24
N VAL A 205 -2.17 -0.86 -20.26
CA VAL A 205 -2.43 -2.30 -20.50
C VAL A 205 -3.61 -2.51 -21.44
N ALA A 206 -4.67 -1.70 -21.34
CA ALA A 206 -5.81 -1.78 -22.25
C ALA A 206 -5.39 -1.50 -23.70
N SER A 207 -4.59 -0.46 -23.90
CA SER A 207 -4.10 -0.08 -25.23
C SER A 207 -3.21 -1.18 -25.83
N ALA A 208 -2.32 -1.76 -25.03
CA ALA A 208 -1.47 -2.88 -25.45
C ALA A 208 -2.29 -4.13 -25.78
N LEU A 209 -3.28 -4.50 -24.96
CA LEU A 209 -4.20 -5.60 -25.24
C LEU A 209 -4.98 -5.39 -26.54
N ARG A 210 -5.51 -4.19 -26.77
CA ARG A 210 -6.22 -3.85 -28.02
C ARG A 210 -5.31 -3.99 -29.23
N SER A 211 -4.07 -3.52 -29.14
CA SER A 211 -3.09 -3.64 -30.24
C SER A 211 -2.78 -5.11 -30.61
N LEU A 212 -2.89 -6.04 -29.65
CA LEU A 212 -2.70 -7.47 -29.89
C LEU A 212 -3.95 -8.16 -30.44
N LEU A 213 -5.13 -7.55 -30.26
CA LEU A 213 -6.42 -8.06 -30.71
C LEU A 213 -6.77 -7.59 -32.14
N GLY A 214 -6.15 -6.51 -32.63
CA GLY A 214 -6.38 -5.93 -33.96
C GLY A 214 -7.10 -4.60 -33.89
#